data_AF-A0ABD7E6M6-F1
#
_entry.id   AF-A0ABD7E6M6-F1
#
_cell.length_a   1.000
_cell.length_b   1.000
_cell.length_c   1.000
_cell.angle_alpha   90.00
_cell.angle_beta   90.00
_cell.angle_gamma   90.00
#
_symmetry.space_group_name_H-M   'P 1'
#
loop_
_entity.id
_entity.type
_entity.pdbx_description
1 polymer ?
#
loop_
_entity_poly.entity_id
_entity_poly.type
_entity_poly.pdbx_seq_one_letter_code
_entity_poly.pdbx_strand_id
1 'polypeptide(L)'
;MFPLFRKPEVRLLKQTPAGVIFSVRSGKGFLRRCVIHEPHSYGLIHSLCWQDVPLIRFWSETGCPTCAEFVYSGFADDEQGAAQFLSALENWNRPWSGMADAFAALTPLFSCLADGYYLLEDRELYPTDGNGHFFWAATDHSSSNPATVAVWDPEYGYFSDTAPCFLLPGQPPSHFNPERATFYRDKPDARALAWYLTDSYLCVLLDGHHKATAAALEGRPLKTLVISTATRFNEEQQTLVFPGGECLHKTELLCHVPKLTEWKTLPPGSWESFGPDKHIHTYQNWPEELEQSVSRYPSLDQARRIVEAGNLSKANITRMINEGLASDELPEVILQALFYQDYNLFINFARFITHESAYARHRALAFRLMAQNRTPQVDAFFLDFAINDDGERPELTKIMDDYFRKP
;
A
#
# COMPACT_ATOMS: atom_id res chain seq x y z
N MET A 1 19.58 31.04 -23.26
CA MET A 1 20.32 30.78 -22.01
C MET A 1 20.03 29.33 -21.64
N PHE A 2 20.96 28.41 -21.89
CA PHE A 2 20.78 27.01 -21.50
C PHE A 2 20.70 26.95 -19.96
N PRO A 3 19.76 26.21 -19.35
CA PRO A 3 19.80 26.03 -17.91
C PRO A 3 21.13 25.35 -17.59
N LEU A 4 21.91 25.93 -16.67
CA LEU A 4 23.02 25.22 -16.05
C LEU A 4 22.41 23.95 -15.45
N PHE A 5 22.68 22.78 -16.06
CA PHE A 5 22.29 21.50 -15.47
C PHE A 5 23.07 21.35 -14.16
N ARG A 6 22.43 21.71 -13.05
CA ARG A 6 22.95 21.47 -11.72
C ARG A 6 22.87 19.98 -11.46
N LYS A 7 23.95 19.42 -10.92
CA LYS A 7 24.00 18.01 -10.54
C LYS A 7 22.90 17.75 -9.49
N PRO A 8 22.05 16.71 -9.65
CA PRO A 8 21.10 16.33 -8.63
C PRO A 8 21.78 16.10 -7.28
N GLU A 9 21.19 16.64 -6.23
CA GLU A 9 21.63 16.46 -4.86
C GLU A 9 20.53 15.73 -4.08
N VAL A 10 20.88 14.56 -3.56
CA VAL A 10 20.03 13.75 -2.69
C VAL A 10 20.64 13.80 -1.30
N ARG A 11 19.87 14.27 -0.32
CA ARG A 11 20.36 14.46 1.05
C ARG A 11 19.44 13.79 2.06
N LEU A 12 20.00 12.85 2.81
CA LEU A 12 19.36 12.28 4.00
C LEU A 12 19.21 13.37 5.07
N LEU A 13 18.01 13.51 5.63
CA LEU A 13 17.69 14.53 6.63
C LEU A 13 17.45 13.91 8.01
N LYS A 14 16.65 12.85 8.07
CA LYS A 14 16.20 12.23 9.32
C LYS A 14 16.05 10.72 9.15
N GLN A 15 16.43 9.96 10.18
CA GLN A 15 16.06 8.54 10.30
C GLN A 15 14.81 8.43 11.16
N THR A 16 13.90 7.55 10.77
CA THR A 16 12.67 7.25 11.50
C THR A 16 12.68 5.77 11.93
N PRO A 17 11.81 5.34 12.85
CA PRO A 17 11.72 3.92 13.22
C PRO A 17 11.46 2.99 12.03
N ALA A 18 10.72 3.47 11.02
CA ALA A 18 10.30 2.69 9.85
C ALA A 18 11.12 2.98 8.57
N GLY A 19 12.01 4.00 8.58
CA GLY A 19 12.59 4.48 7.33
C GLY A 19 13.49 5.71 7.45
N VAL A 20 13.50 6.51 6.38
CA VAL A 20 14.30 7.73 6.27
C VAL A 20 13.55 8.83 5.53
N ILE A 21 13.74 10.07 5.97
CA ILE A 21 13.28 11.27 5.27
C ILE A 21 14.47 11.92 4.58
N PHE A 22 14.30 12.30 3.31
CA PHE A 22 15.34 12.90 2.48
C PHE A 22 14.78 13.99 1.58
N SER A 23 15.67 14.85 1.09
CA SER A 23 15.36 15.87 0.08
C SER A 23 16.05 15.58 -1.23
N VAL A 24 15.41 15.99 -2.32
CA VAL A 24 16.00 16.07 -3.67
C VAL A 24 16.01 17.51 -4.12
N ARG A 25 17.17 17.98 -4.58
CA ARG A 25 17.37 19.32 -5.16
C ARG A 25 18.04 19.22 -6.52
N SER A 26 17.55 19.98 -7.49
CA SER A 26 17.98 19.86 -8.90
C SER A 26 17.86 18.43 -9.43
N GLY A 27 16.83 17.70 -8.97
CA GLY A 27 16.48 16.39 -9.46
C GLY A 27 16.13 16.44 -10.95
N LYS A 28 16.36 15.34 -11.67
CA LYS A 28 16.07 15.27 -13.11
C LYS A 28 14.57 15.35 -13.41
N GLY A 29 13.74 15.05 -12.41
CA GLY A 29 12.29 15.04 -12.52
C GLY A 29 11.73 13.91 -13.38
N PHE A 30 12.54 12.95 -13.85
CA PHE A 30 12.05 11.86 -14.69
C PHE A 30 10.94 11.05 -14.02
N LEU A 31 11.06 10.69 -12.75
CA LEU A 31 9.96 10.03 -12.04
C LEU A 31 9.20 11.08 -11.22
N ARG A 32 7.94 11.34 -11.58
CA ARG A 32 7.14 12.44 -11.00
C ARG A 32 5.64 12.20 -11.14
N ARG A 33 4.84 12.89 -10.33
CA ARG A 33 3.38 12.94 -10.52
C ARG A 33 3.04 13.87 -11.68
N CYS A 34 2.06 13.46 -12.47
CA CYS A 34 1.55 14.23 -13.60
C CYS A 34 0.02 14.26 -13.61
N VAL A 35 -0.52 15.26 -14.29
CA VAL A 35 -1.94 15.38 -14.61
C VAL A 35 -2.13 15.66 -16.09
N ILE A 36 -3.16 15.06 -16.68
CA ILE A 36 -3.66 15.30 -18.02
C ILE A 36 -5.10 15.75 -17.87
N HIS A 37 -5.45 16.92 -18.37
CA HIS A 37 -6.82 17.40 -18.34
C HIS A 37 -7.59 16.93 -19.57
N GLU A 38 -8.82 16.49 -19.36
CA GLU A 38 -9.75 16.23 -20.45
C GLU A 38 -10.07 17.55 -21.16
N PRO A 39 -9.98 17.61 -22.50
CA PRO A 39 -10.39 18.77 -23.25
C PRO A 39 -11.87 19.10 -23.01
N HIS A 40 -12.16 20.35 -22.64
CA HIS A 40 -13.53 20.89 -22.51
C HIS A 40 -14.42 20.26 -21.42
N SER A 41 -13.84 19.55 -20.45
CA SER A 41 -14.56 19.02 -19.29
C SER A 41 -13.78 19.27 -17.97
N TYR A 42 -14.31 18.80 -16.84
CA TYR A 42 -13.60 18.75 -15.55
C TYR A 42 -12.83 17.44 -15.33
N GLY A 43 -12.93 16.51 -16.28
CA GLY A 43 -12.28 15.23 -16.23
C GLY A 43 -10.76 15.37 -16.27
N LEU A 44 -10.08 14.45 -15.60
CA LEU A 44 -8.63 14.42 -15.58
C LEU A 44 -8.13 12.99 -15.45
N ILE A 45 -6.90 12.79 -15.91
CA ILE A 45 -6.08 11.64 -15.59
C ILE A 45 -4.95 12.11 -14.72
N HIS A 46 -4.78 11.50 -13.57
CA HIS A 46 -3.55 11.64 -12.80
C HIS A 46 -2.73 10.35 -12.82
N SER A 47 -1.43 10.48 -12.62
CA SER A 47 -0.49 9.38 -12.84
C SER A 47 0.85 9.62 -12.14
N LEU A 48 1.53 8.54 -11.80
CA LEU A 48 2.99 8.53 -11.69
C LEU A 48 3.58 8.33 -13.09
N CYS A 49 4.38 9.28 -13.57
CA CYS A 49 5.00 9.19 -14.89
C CYS A 49 6.50 8.94 -14.79
N TRP A 50 6.99 8.15 -15.75
CA TRP A 50 8.38 8.15 -16.15
C TRP A 50 8.55 9.07 -17.36
N GLN A 51 9.28 10.15 -17.15
CA GLN A 51 9.31 11.34 -17.98
C GLN A 51 7.88 11.85 -18.21
N ASP A 52 7.35 11.71 -19.41
CA ASP A 52 6.01 12.13 -19.78
C ASP A 52 5.08 10.95 -20.10
N VAL A 53 5.52 9.73 -19.76
CA VAL A 53 4.78 8.48 -20.01
C VAL A 53 4.18 7.98 -18.69
N PRO A 54 2.84 7.84 -18.59
CA PRO A 54 2.19 7.26 -17.42
C PRO A 54 2.66 5.82 -17.12
N LEU A 55 2.93 5.52 -15.85
CA LEU A 55 3.17 4.14 -15.37
C LEU A 55 1.85 3.45 -14.98
N ILE A 56 0.87 4.25 -14.56
CA ILE A 56 -0.52 3.86 -14.29
C ILE A 56 -1.40 5.10 -14.51
N ARG A 57 -2.67 4.94 -14.91
CA ARG A 57 -3.58 6.08 -15.14
C ARG A 57 -4.78 5.99 -14.21
N PHE A 58 -5.06 7.07 -13.49
CA PHE A 58 -6.26 7.24 -12.67
C PHE A 58 -7.16 8.26 -13.34
N TRP A 59 -8.26 7.80 -13.91
CA TRP A 59 -9.22 8.66 -14.59
C TRP A 59 -10.39 8.99 -13.65
N SER A 60 -10.67 10.29 -13.57
CA SER A 60 -11.81 10.84 -12.85
C SER A 60 -12.62 11.72 -13.78
N GLU A 61 -13.94 11.54 -13.81
CA GLU A 61 -14.85 12.40 -14.56
C GLU A 61 -14.96 13.82 -13.96
N THR A 62 -14.75 13.95 -12.65
CA THR A 62 -15.00 15.19 -11.91
C THR A 62 -13.75 15.76 -11.24
N GLY A 63 -12.66 14.99 -11.19
CA GLY A 63 -11.46 15.33 -10.42
C GLY A 63 -11.68 15.34 -8.91
N CYS A 64 -12.78 14.76 -8.42
CA CYS A 64 -13.12 14.72 -7.01
C CYS A 64 -12.32 13.62 -6.29
N PRO A 65 -11.45 13.95 -5.31
CA PRO A 65 -10.59 12.97 -4.65
C PRO A 65 -11.35 12.00 -3.73
N THR A 66 -12.59 12.34 -3.33
CA THR A 66 -13.46 11.45 -2.53
C THR A 66 -14.29 10.50 -3.37
N CYS A 67 -14.20 10.60 -4.70
CA CYS A 67 -14.87 9.70 -5.64
C CYS A 67 -13.90 8.62 -6.10
N ALA A 68 -14.38 7.39 -6.22
CA ALA A 68 -13.61 6.30 -6.77
C ALA A 68 -13.28 6.58 -8.25
N GLU A 69 -12.06 6.28 -8.65
CA GLU A 69 -11.54 6.54 -9.99
C GLU A 69 -11.36 5.25 -10.77
N PHE A 70 -11.30 5.35 -12.09
CA PHE A 70 -10.96 4.21 -12.94
C PHE A 70 -9.45 4.07 -13.03
N VAL A 71 -8.95 2.85 -12.86
CA VAL A 71 -7.53 2.53 -12.90
C VAL A 71 -7.21 1.82 -14.21
N TYR A 72 -6.29 2.37 -14.99
CA TYR A 72 -5.85 1.79 -16.25
C TYR A 72 -4.33 1.59 -16.27
N SER A 73 -3.87 0.64 -17.08
CA SER A 73 -2.44 0.48 -17.38
C SER A 73 -1.83 1.77 -17.91
N GLY A 74 -0.61 2.10 -17.48
CA GLY A 74 0.02 3.38 -17.80
C GLY A 74 0.42 3.54 -19.26
N PHE A 75 1.34 2.66 -19.70
CA PHE A 75 2.06 2.80 -20.95
C PHE A 75 1.19 2.85 -22.21
N ALA A 76 -0.08 2.43 -22.14
CA ALA A 76 -0.94 2.26 -23.31
C ALA A 76 -0.17 1.49 -24.42
N ASP A 77 0.04 2.10 -25.58
CA ASP A 77 0.79 1.54 -26.71
C ASP A 77 2.28 1.99 -26.77
N ASP A 78 2.81 2.70 -25.75
CA ASP A 78 4.19 3.22 -25.72
C ASP A 78 5.21 2.18 -25.20
N GLU A 79 5.53 1.21 -26.06
CA GLU A 79 6.54 0.18 -25.78
C GLU A 79 7.94 0.76 -25.56
N GLN A 80 8.28 1.87 -26.22
CA GLN A 80 9.60 2.48 -26.10
C GLN A 80 9.79 3.12 -24.73
N GLY A 81 8.78 3.86 -24.24
CA GLY A 81 8.75 4.41 -22.89
C GLY A 81 8.86 3.32 -21.83
N ALA A 82 8.13 2.21 -22.01
CA ALA A 82 8.21 1.03 -21.15
C ALA A 82 9.62 0.44 -21.12
N ALA A 83 10.24 0.20 -22.28
CA ALA A 83 11.59 -0.35 -22.37
C ALA A 83 12.64 0.57 -21.71
N GLN A 84 12.52 1.89 -21.87
CA GLN A 84 13.42 2.85 -21.22
C GLN A 84 13.28 2.84 -19.69
N PHE A 85 12.05 2.79 -19.18
CA PHE A 85 11.80 2.68 -17.75
C PHE A 85 12.39 1.39 -17.17
N LEU A 86 12.15 0.25 -17.83
CA LEU A 86 12.66 -1.06 -17.42
C LEU A 86 14.19 -1.11 -17.41
N SER A 87 14.85 -0.57 -18.43
CA SER A 87 16.31 -0.49 -18.48
C SER A 87 16.89 0.40 -17.37
N ALA A 88 16.18 1.46 -16.98
CA ALA A 88 16.58 2.29 -15.86
C ALA A 88 16.50 1.53 -14.52
N LEU A 89 15.46 0.71 -14.31
CA LEU A 89 15.29 -0.11 -13.10
C LEU A 89 16.41 -1.14 -12.90
N GLU A 90 16.91 -1.77 -13.97
CA GLU A 90 18.03 -2.72 -13.91
C GLU A 90 19.27 -2.11 -13.24
N ASN A 91 19.48 -0.81 -13.42
CA ASN A 91 20.61 -0.08 -12.84
C ASN A 91 20.43 0.26 -11.35
N TRP A 92 19.20 0.20 -10.84
CA TRP A 92 18.84 0.57 -9.46
C TRP A 92 18.64 -0.64 -8.54
N ASN A 93 18.40 -1.82 -9.10
CA ASN A 93 18.14 -3.06 -8.35
C ASN A 93 19.44 -3.73 -7.88
N ARG A 94 20.13 -3.11 -6.91
CA ARG A 94 21.36 -3.65 -6.29
C ARG A 94 21.06 -4.29 -4.94
N PRO A 95 21.79 -5.34 -4.52
CA PRO A 95 21.66 -5.90 -3.18
C PRO A 95 22.03 -4.90 -2.09
N TRP A 96 21.39 -4.99 -0.93
CA TRP A 96 21.64 -4.16 0.25
C TRP A 96 21.22 -4.90 1.53
N SER A 97 21.81 -4.54 2.67
CA SER A 97 21.64 -5.23 3.96
C SER A 97 20.74 -4.50 4.97
N GLY A 98 20.51 -3.20 4.79
CA GLY A 98 19.66 -2.39 5.68
C GLY A 98 19.30 -1.04 5.08
N MET A 99 18.52 -0.24 5.82
CA MET A 99 17.94 1.02 5.31
C MET A 99 18.98 2.05 4.85
N ALA A 100 20.09 2.20 5.58
CA ALA A 100 21.16 3.12 5.19
C ALA A 100 21.83 2.70 3.87
N ASP A 101 22.11 1.39 3.72
CA ASP A 101 22.68 0.82 2.48
C ASP A 101 21.68 0.93 1.33
N ALA A 102 20.40 0.65 1.59
CA ALA A 102 19.33 0.79 0.62
C ALA A 102 19.22 2.23 0.10
N PHE A 103 19.27 3.21 1.00
CA PHE A 103 19.25 4.62 0.63
C PHE A 103 20.42 5.00 -0.28
N ALA A 104 21.63 4.54 0.05
CA ALA A 104 22.82 4.76 -0.79
C ALA A 104 22.68 4.06 -2.16
N ALA A 105 22.22 2.81 -2.18
CA ALA A 105 22.03 2.02 -3.39
C ALA A 105 20.96 2.63 -4.33
N LEU A 106 19.90 3.21 -3.77
CA LEU A 106 18.79 3.85 -4.50
C LEU A 106 19.03 5.33 -4.83
N THR A 107 20.15 5.92 -4.41
CA THR A 107 20.50 7.31 -4.75
C THR A 107 20.44 7.63 -6.26
N PRO A 108 20.81 6.71 -7.19
CA PRO A 108 20.62 6.93 -8.63
C PRO A 108 19.15 7.09 -9.04
N LEU A 109 18.23 6.32 -8.44
CA LEU A 109 16.79 6.48 -8.62
C LEU A 109 16.32 7.81 -8.02
N PHE A 110 16.76 8.15 -6.81
CA PHE A 110 16.35 9.40 -6.15
C PHE A 110 16.77 10.64 -6.93
N SER A 111 17.89 10.57 -7.66
CA SER A 111 18.33 11.63 -8.57
C SER A 111 17.39 11.83 -9.78
N CYS A 112 16.53 10.85 -10.07
CA CYS A 112 15.49 10.94 -11.09
C CYS A 112 14.19 11.57 -10.60
N LEU A 113 14.02 11.79 -9.29
CA LEU A 113 12.82 12.43 -8.75
C LEU A 113 12.79 13.93 -9.08
N ALA A 114 11.61 14.54 -8.94
CA ALA A 114 11.48 16.00 -8.95
C ALA A 114 12.02 16.61 -7.65
N ASP A 115 12.25 17.92 -7.64
CA ASP A 115 12.64 18.63 -6.41
C ASP A 115 11.54 18.50 -5.36
N GLY A 116 11.93 18.21 -4.12
CA GLY A 116 10.98 18.02 -3.02
C GLY A 116 11.54 17.21 -1.85
N TYR A 117 10.66 16.90 -0.91
CA TYR A 117 10.94 16.05 0.24
C TYR A 117 10.19 14.73 0.14
N TYR A 118 10.87 13.67 0.54
CA TYR A 118 10.42 12.29 0.35
C TYR A 118 10.66 11.48 1.63
N LEU A 119 9.75 10.53 1.86
CA LEU A 119 9.90 9.47 2.85
C LEU A 119 10.16 8.16 2.09
N LEU A 120 11.19 7.42 2.52
CA LEU A 120 11.42 6.04 2.15
C LEU A 120 11.19 5.18 3.39
N GLU A 121 10.25 4.26 3.34
CA GLU A 121 9.88 3.41 4.47
C GLU A 121 9.85 1.93 4.08
N ASP A 122 10.20 1.04 5.01
CA ASP A 122 10.04 -0.41 4.84
C ASP A 122 8.65 -0.81 5.30
N ARG A 123 7.84 -1.35 4.39
CA ARG A 123 6.45 -1.74 4.65
C ARG A 123 6.09 -3.05 4.00
N GLU A 124 5.10 -3.70 4.59
CA GLU A 124 4.46 -4.87 4.01
C GLU A 124 3.20 -4.44 3.25
N LEU A 125 3.13 -4.80 1.96
CA LEU A 125 2.02 -4.47 1.07
C LEU A 125 1.34 -5.75 0.57
N TYR A 126 0.04 -5.68 0.31
CA TYR A 126 -0.73 -6.79 -0.22
C TYR A 126 -0.69 -6.80 -1.74
N PRO A 127 -0.41 -7.95 -2.39
CA PRO A 127 -0.36 -8.10 -3.84
C PRO A 127 -1.75 -8.18 -4.48
N THR A 128 -2.63 -7.26 -4.09
CA THR A 128 -3.97 -7.05 -4.64
C THR A 128 -4.16 -5.57 -4.95
N ASP A 129 -5.17 -5.23 -5.75
CA ASP A 129 -5.51 -3.85 -6.12
C ASP A 129 -6.47 -3.14 -5.15
N GLY A 130 -6.78 -3.78 -4.01
CA GLY A 130 -7.78 -3.32 -3.05
C GLY A 130 -9.25 -3.45 -3.51
N ASN A 131 -9.50 -3.92 -4.73
CA ASN A 131 -10.83 -4.08 -5.33
C ASN A 131 -11.17 -5.55 -5.68
N GLY A 132 -10.48 -6.50 -5.05
CA GLY A 132 -10.74 -7.91 -5.25
C GLY A 132 -10.02 -8.54 -6.44
N HIS A 133 -8.99 -7.89 -6.99
CA HIS A 133 -8.20 -8.44 -8.08
C HIS A 133 -6.73 -8.63 -7.68
N PHE A 134 -6.07 -9.57 -8.38
CA PHE A 134 -4.63 -9.71 -8.33
C PHE A 134 -3.98 -8.43 -8.83
N PHE A 135 -2.93 -7.93 -8.16
CA PHE A 135 -2.37 -6.59 -8.44
C PHE A 135 -1.97 -6.40 -9.92
N TRP A 136 -1.48 -7.44 -10.60
CA TRP A 136 -1.05 -7.33 -12.01
C TRP A 136 -2.21 -7.50 -13.00
N ALA A 137 -3.37 -7.94 -12.53
CA ALA A 137 -4.62 -7.98 -13.28
C ALA A 137 -5.38 -6.63 -13.26
N ALA A 138 -4.96 -5.69 -12.40
CA ALA A 138 -5.64 -4.43 -12.08
C ALA A 138 -5.83 -3.42 -13.24
N THR A 139 -5.61 -3.87 -14.48
CA THR A 139 -5.63 -3.03 -15.67
C THR A 139 -6.89 -3.23 -16.52
N ASP A 140 -7.78 -4.18 -16.20
CA ASP A 140 -8.91 -4.62 -17.06
C ASP A 140 -10.31 -4.16 -16.59
N HIS A 141 -10.45 -2.98 -16.00
CA HIS A 141 -11.70 -2.68 -15.28
C HIS A 141 -12.72 -1.84 -16.06
N SER A 142 -13.95 -2.35 -16.12
CA SER A 142 -15.17 -1.65 -16.54
C SER A 142 -15.82 -0.82 -15.42
N SER A 143 -15.15 -0.68 -14.26
CA SER A 143 -15.67 -0.02 -13.07
C SER A 143 -14.56 0.71 -12.31
N SER A 144 -14.95 1.70 -11.51
CA SER A 144 -14.02 2.41 -10.63
C SER A 144 -13.48 1.52 -9.50
N ASN A 145 -12.30 1.88 -8.98
CA ASN A 145 -11.65 1.20 -7.87
C ASN A 145 -11.84 2.02 -6.57
N PRO A 146 -12.53 1.50 -5.56
CA PRO A 146 -12.79 2.22 -4.31
C PRO A 146 -11.53 2.47 -3.47
N ALA A 147 -10.41 1.78 -3.74
CA ALA A 147 -9.14 1.98 -3.06
C ALA A 147 -8.41 3.28 -3.48
N THR A 148 -8.90 3.98 -4.51
CA THR A 148 -8.40 5.31 -4.91
C THR A 148 -8.97 6.43 -4.04
N VAL A 149 -10.02 6.16 -3.25
CA VAL A 149 -10.77 7.20 -2.53
C VAL A 149 -9.97 7.75 -1.36
N ALA A 150 -9.78 9.07 -1.37
CA ALA A 150 -9.31 9.83 -0.22
C ALA A 150 -10.39 9.88 0.86
N VAL A 151 -10.00 9.67 2.12
CA VAL A 151 -10.92 9.76 3.26
C VAL A 151 -10.89 11.19 3.79
N TRP A 152 -11.99 11.93 3.69
CA TRP A 152 -12.07 13.27 4.27
C TRP A 152 -12.26 13.19 5.78
N ASP A 153 -11.41 13.89 6.53
CA ASP A 153 -11.56 14.09 7.95
C ASP A 153 -12.25 15.44 8.23
N PRO A 154 -13.54 15.43 8.62
CA PRO A 154 -14.28 16.66 8.88
C PRO A 154 -13.85 17.37 10.17
N GLU A 155 -13.24 16.66 11.12
CA GLU A 155 -12.77 17.26 12.39
C GLU A 155 -11.59 18.19 12.14
N TYR A 156 -10.68 17.76 11.27
CA TYR A 156 -9.48 18.54 10.99
C TYR A 156 -9.47 19.28 9.65
N GLY A 157 -10.48 19.08 8.81
CA GLY A 157 -10.64 19.80 7.54
C GLY A 157 -9.57 19.44 6.51
N TYR A 158 -9.06 18.21 6.53
CA TYR A 158 -8.11 17.68 5.55
C TYR A 158 -8.41 16.21 5.24
N PHE A 159 -7.83 15.68 4.16
CA PHE A 159 -7.87 14.24 3.89
C PHE A 159 -7.00 13.50 4.91
N SER A 160 -7.58 12.48 5.53
CA SER A 160 -6.87 11.55 6.40
C SER A 160 -5.74 10.91 5.61
N ASP A 161 -4.55 10.84 6.21
CA ASP A 161 -3.40 10.16 5.62
C ASP A 161 -3.71 8.65 5.60
N THR A 162 -4.27 8.19 4.49
CA THR A 162 -4.40 6.77 4.22
C THR A 162 -3.01 6.12 4.22
N ALA A 163 -2.94 4.84 4.59
CA ALA A 163 -1.67 4.13 4.58
C ALA A 163 -1.50 3.33 3.28
N PRO A 164 -0.27 3.22 2.74
CA PRO A 164 0.02 2.31 1.63
C PRO A 164 -0.33 0.87 2.02
N CYS A 165 -1.25 0.23 1.28
CA CYS A 165 -1.73 -1.12 1.57
C CYS A 165 -1.64 -2.05 0.36
N PHE A 166 -2.07 -1.58 -0.81
CA PHE A 166 -2.33 -2.38 -1.99
C PHE A 166 -1.38 -2.03 -3.13
N LEU A 167 -1.25 -2.92 -4.10
CA LEU A 167 -0.33 -2.79 -5.22
C LEU A 167 -1.06 -2.59 -6.54
N LEU A 168 -0.46 -1.79 -7.40
CA LEU A 168 -0.78 -1.66 -8.82
C LEU A 168 0.49 -1.89 -9.65
N PRO A 169 0.36 -2.41 -10.88
CA PRO A 169 1.51 -2.80 -11.66
C PRO A 169 2.09 -1.60 -12.39
N GLY A 170 3.35 -1.24 -12.10
CA GLY A 170 4.10 -0.29 -12.93
C GLY A 170 4.75 -0.89 -14.18
N GLN A 171 4.45 -2.16 -14.51
CA GLN A 171 4.98 -2.87 -15.69
C GLN A 171 3.85 -3.54 -16.45
N PRO A 172 3.93 -3.63 -17.79
CA PRO A 172 2.89 -4.30 -18.56
C PRO A 172 2.89 -5.81 -18.27
N PRO A 173 1.71 -6.46 -18.29
CA PRO A 173 1.61 -7.91 -18.06
C PRO A 173 2.44 -8.79 -19.00
N SER A 174 2.83 -8.29 -20.17
CA SER A 174 3.73 -8.99 -21.11
C SER A 174 5.11 -9.34 -20.51
N HIS A 175 5.50 -8.70 -19.39
CA HIS A 175 6.73 -9.01 -18.65
C HIS A 175 6.55 -10.09 -17.57
N PHE A 176 5.34 -10.65 -17.43
CA PHE A 176 5.13 -11.76 -16.53
C PHE A 176 5.98 -12.96 -16.93
N ASN A 177 6.71 -13.51 -15.97
CA ASN A 177 7.53 -14.71 -16.13
C ASN A 177 7.26 -15.64 -14.94
N PRO A 178 6.57 -16.77 -15.15
CA PRO A 178 6.19 -17.69 -14.07
C PRO A 178 7.40 -18.38 -13.41
N GLU A 179 8.48 -18.64 -14.17
CA GLU A 179 9.71 -19.23 -13.63
C GLU A 179 10.40 -18.26 -12.67
N ARG A 180 10.43 -16.97 -13.03
CA ARG A 180 10.99 -15.93 -12.16
C ARG A 180 10.14 -15.71 -10.90
N ALA A 181 8.81 -15.80 -11.00
CA ALA A 181 7.94 -15.79 -9.83
C ALA A 181 8.22 -17.01 -8.92
N THR A 182 8.34 -18.20 -9.51
CA THR A 182 8.68 -19.44 -8.79
C THR A 182 10.01 -19.31 -8.05
N PHE A 183 11.02 -18.73 -8.69
CA PHE A 183 12.33 -18.46 -8.09
C PHE A 183 12.28 -17.57 -6.83
N TYR A 184 11.26 -16.72 -6.67
CA TYR A 184 11.14 -15.85 -5.49
C TYR A 184 10.26 -16.44 -4.37
N ARG A 185 9.63 -17.61 -4.58
CA ARG A 185 8.79 -18.25 -3.56
C ARG A 185 9.59 -18.60 -2.30
N ASP A 186 10.83 -19.05 -2.46
CA ASP A 186 11.78 -19.39 -1.39
C ASP A 186 12.59 -18.18 -0.85
N LYS A 187 12.27 -16.95 -1.27
CA LYS A 187 12.98 -15.71 -0.88
C LYS A 187 12.01 -14.70 -0.25
N PRO A 188 11.41 -15.00 0.92
CA PRO A 188 10.41 -14.14 1.54
C PRO A 188 10.95 -12.77 1.96
N ASP A 189 12.27 -12.65 2.15
CA ASP A 189 12.94 -11.39 2.54
C ASP A 189 13.34 -10.50 1.36
N ALA A 190 13.10 -10.94 0.12
CA ALA A 190 13.36 -10.13 -1.06
C ALA A 190 12.40 -8.95 -1.11
N ARG A 191 12.95 -7.73 -1.07
CA ARG A 191 12.15 -6.52 -1.06
C ARG A 191 11.84 -5.99 -2.45
N ALA A 192 10.62 -5.50 -2.60
CA ALA A 192 10.18 -4.74 -3.75
C ALA A 192 10.44 -3.24 -3.56
N LEU A 193 10.16 -2.45 -4.60
CA LEU A 193 10.21 -1.01 -4.58
C LEU A 193 8.90 -0.47 -5.14
N ALA A 194 8.22 0.40 -4.40
CA ALA A 194 6.96 0.98 -4.82
C ALA A 194 6.88 2.48 -4.54
N TRP A 195 6.00 3.15 -5.27
CA TRP A 195 5.65 4.53 -5.07
C TRP A 195 4.25 4.63 -4.48
N TYR A 196 4.10 5.28 -3.35
CA TYR A 196 2.80 5.50 -2.74
C TYR A 196 2.06 6.65 -3.40
N LEU A 197 0.81 6.38 -3.80
CA LEU A 197 -0.12 7.38 -4.30
C LEU A 197 -0.84 7.99 -3.11
N THR A 198 -0.34 9.14 -2.65
CA THR A 198 -0.90 9.90 -1.54
C THR A 198 -2.41 10.09 -1.71
N ASP A 199 -3.14 10.03 -0.61
CA ASP A 199 -4.61 10.12 -0.55
C ASP A 199 -5.35 8.92 -1.16
N SER A 200 -4.68 7.76 -1.27
CA SER A 200 -5.27 6.48 -1.66
C SER A 200 -4.76 5.32 -0.79
N TYR A 201 -5.18 4.08 -1.05
CA TYR A 201 -4.59 2.89 -0.41
C TYR A 201 -3.52 2.20 -1.28
N LEU A 202 -3.15 2.83 -2.40
CA LEU A 202 -2.50 2.17 -3.53
C LEU A 202 -1.04 2.59 -3.69
N CYS A 203 -0.20 1.63 -4.05
CA CYS A 203 1.17 1.86 -4.45
C CYS A 203 1.42 1.35 -5.86
N VAL A 204 2.11 2.14 -6.68
CA VAL A 204 2.60 1.70 -7.99
C VAL A 204 3.90 0.95 -7.77
N LEU A 205 3.90 -0.35 -8.10
CA LEU A 205 5.08 -1.18 -8.02
C LEU A 205 6.08 -0.78 -9.11
N LEU A 206 7.24 -0.26 -8.72
CA LEU A 206 8.31 0.13 -9.64
C LEU A 206 9.20 -1.07 -9.98
N ASP A 207 9.61 -1.85 -8.98
CA ASP A 207 10.33 -3.11 -9.14
C ASP A 207 9.77 -4.17 -8.19
N GLY A 208 9.84 -5.43 -8.62
CA GLY A 208 9.50 -6.58 -7.79
C GLY A 208 8.19 -7.27 -8.17
N HIS A 209 7.67 -7.10 -9.38
CA HIS A 209 6.42 -7.75 -9.82
C HIS A 209 6.43 -9.28 -9.66
N HIS A 210 7.54 -9.95 -9.97
CA HIS A 210 7.67 -11.39 -9.71
C HIS A 210 7.80 -11.72 -8.22
N LYS A 211 8.36 -10.82 -7.39
CA LYS A 211 8.40 -10.96 -5.92
C LYS A 211 6.99 -10.84 -5.33
N ALA A 212 6.21 -9.87 -5.81
CA ALA A 212 4.80 -9.66 -5.46
C ALA A 212 3.94 -10.87 -5.88
N THR A 213 4.18 -11.41 -7.07
CA THR A 213 3.51 -12.62 -7.56
C THR A 213 3.85 -13.83 -6.67
N ALA A 214 5.12 -14.00 -6.30
CA ALA A 214 5.53 -15.05 -5.37
C ALA A 214 4.86 -14.88 -3.99
N ALA A 215 4.80 -13.65 -3.48
CA ALA A 215 4.10 -13.34 -2.24
C ALA A 215 2.60 -13.69 -2.33
N ALA A 216 1.95 -13.36 -3.45
CA ALA A 216 0.56 -13.72 -3.74
C ALA A 216 0.33 -15.25 -3.64
N LEU A 217 1.13 -16.03 -4.36
CA LEU A 217 1.07 -17.50 -4.36
C LEU A 217 1.31 -18.11 -2.98
N GLU A 218 2.17 -17.50 -2.17
CA GLU A 218 2.46 -17.92 -0.79
C GLU A 218 1.46 -17.38 0.24
N GLY A 219 0.51 -16.52 -0.15
CA GLY A 219 -0.47 -15.94 0.78
C GLY A 219 0.17 -15.06 1.86
N ARG A 220 1.25 -14.34 1.53
CA ARG A 220 1.98 -13.48 2.48
C ARG A 220 2.09 -12.05 1.96
N PRO A 221 2.18 -11.04 2.85
CA PRO A 221 2.52 -9.70 2.43
C PRO A 221 3.89 -9.62 1.73
N LEU A 222 4.05 -8.60 0.89
CA LEU A 222 5.30 -8.28 0.20
C LEU A 222 6.06 -7.20 0.97
N LYS A 223 7.25 -7.54 1.47
CA LYS A 223 8.19 -6.56 2.00
C LYS A 223 8.61 -5.60 0.89
N THR A 224 8.45 -4.30 1.11
CA THR A 224 8.54 -3.27 0.08
C THR A 224 9.15 -2.01 0.65
N LEU A 225 10.12 -1.45 -0.07
CA LEU A 225 10.54 -0.07 0.15
C LEU A 225 9.56 0.86 -0.57
N VAL A 226 8.85 1.68 0.20
CA VAL A 226 7.82 2.59 -0.30
C VAL A 226 8.35 4.00 -0.30
N ILE A 227 8.29 4.66 -1.46
CA ILE A 227 8.61 6.09 -1.62
C ILE A 227 7.30 6.87 -1.54
N SER A 228 7.24 7.89 -0.71
CA SER A 228 6.12 8.82 -0.63
C SER A 228 6.58 10.28 -0.59
N THR A 229 5.70 11.18 -0.99
CA THR A 229 5.90 12.64 -0.87
C THR A 229 5.25 13.16 0.41
N ALA A 230 5.71 14.31 0.89
CA ALA A 230 4.96 15.06 1.90
C ALA A 230 3.54 15.36 1.41
N THR A 231 2.56 15.24 2.31
CA THR A 231 1.13 15.40 2.00
C THR A 231 0.67 16.83 2.24
N ARG A 232 1.14 17.45 3.33
CA ARG A 232 0.78 18.83 3.70
C ARG A 232 1.87 19.52 4.49
N PHE A 233 1.78 20.85 4.55
CA PHE A 233 2.51 21.65 5.52
C PHE A 233 1.53 22.21 6.55
N ASN A 234 1.69 21.84 7.81
CA ASN A 234 0.90 22.37 8.91
C ASN A 234 1.46 23.73 9.33
N GLU A 235 0.70 24.80 9.08
CA GLU A 235 1.12 26.17 9.41
C GLU A 235 1.12 26.45 10.93
N GLU A 236 0.25 25.82 11.72
CA GLU A 236 0.24 26.04 13.18
C GLU A 236 1.46 25.40 13.85
N GLN A 237 1.77 24.17 13.47
CA GLN A 237 2.92 23.42 14.01
C GLN A 237 4.24 23.76 13.29
N GLN A 238 4.18 24.48 12.16
CA GLN A 238 5.31 24.75 11.26
C GLN A 238 6.05 23.46 10.87
N THR A 239 5.29 22.42 10.52
CA THR A 239 5.79 21.08 10.17
C THR A 239 5.39 20.66 8.77
N LEU A 240 6.29 20.01 8.06
CA LEU A 240 6.00 19.27 6.83
C LEU A 240 5.64 17.84 7.20
N VAL A 241 4.46 17.38 6.81
CA VAL A 241 3.88 16.09 7.22
C VAL A 241 3.95 15.09 6.07
N PHE A 242 4.33 13.86 6.39
CA PHE A 242 4.37 12.70 5.51
C PHE A 242 3.26 11.71 5.90
N PRO A 243 2.90 10.78 4.99
CA PRO A 243 1.97 9.70 5.32
C PRO A 243 2.40 8.94 6.57
N GLY A 244 1.44 8.55 7.41
CA GLY A 244 1.72 7.88 8.69
C GLY A 244 2.20 8.79 9.82
N GLY A 245 2.18 10.12 9.62
CA GLY A 245 2.41 11.11 10.69
C GLY A 245 3.87 11.52 10.92
N GLU A 246 4.82 10.93 10.18
CA GLU A 246 6.21 11.41 10.20
C GLU A 246 6.29 12.87 9.74
N CYS A 247 7.18 13.65 10.33
CA CYS A 247 7.29 15.07 10.01
C CYS A 247 8.71 15.63 10.10
N LEU A 248 8.90 16.75 9.40
CA LEU A 248 10.05 17.64 9.53
C LEU A 248 9.59 19.00 10.04
N HIS A 249 10.29 19.55 11.02
CA HIS A 249 10.09 20.94 11.42
C HIS A 249 10.66 21.90 10.37
N LYS A 250 10.12 23.12 10.33
CA LYS A 250 10.59 24.19 9.43
C LYS A 250 12.11 24.43 9.49
N THR A 251 12.74 24.23 10.64
CA THR A 251 14.19 24.36 10.85
C THR A 251 15.01 23.28 10.15
N GLU A 252 14.41 22.14 9.83
CA GLU A 252 15.03 21.02 9.10
C GLU A 252 14.88 21.16 7.58
N LEU A 253 14.02 22.08 7.12
CA LEU A 253 13.78 22.30 5.70
C LEU A 253 14.97 23.03 5.06
N LEU A 254 15.38 22.55 3.89
CA LEU A 254 16.42 23.14 3.06
C LEU A 254 15.87 24.29 2.21
N CYS A 255 16.69 25.33 2.08
CA CYS A 255 16.41 26.45 1.19
C CYS A 255 16.31 25.99 -0.28
N HIS A 256 15.33 26.55 -1.01
CA HIS A 256 15.06 26.27 -2.42
C HIS A 256 14.66 24.84 -2.76
N VAL A 257 14.24 24.03 -1.78
CA VAL A 257 13.52 22.78 -2.02
C VAL A 257 12.04 23.03 -1.74
N PRO A 258 11.13 22.77 -2.70
CA PRO A 258 9.70 23.01 -2.51
C PRO A 258 9.18 22.10 -1.40
N LYS A 259 8.30 22.64 -0.55
CA LYS A 259 7.69 21.91 0.58
C LYS A 259 6.88 20.71 0.07
N LEU A 260 6.05 20.94 -0.95
CA LEU A 260 5.22 19.93 -1.60
C LEU A 260 5.70 19.76 -3.04
N THR A 261 5.81 18.51 -3.48
CA THR A 261 6.22 18.19 -4.85
C THR A 261 5.10 18.57 -5.82
N GLU A 262 5.40 19.49 -6.74
CA GLU A 262 4.45 19.92 -7.77
C GLU A 262 4.13 18.80 -8.75
N TRP A 263 2.90 18.83 -9.25
CA TRP A 263 2.46 17.93 -10.31
C TRP A 263 2.78 18.56 -11.66
N LYS A 264 3.30 17.76 -12.60
CA LYS A 264 3.50 18.25 -13.97
C LYS A 264 2.20 18.12 -14.76
N THR A 265 1.65 19.23 -15.22
CA THR A 265 0.60 19.21 -16.25
C THR A 265 1.21 18.83 -17.59
N LEU A 266 0.73 17.73 -18.18
CA LEU A 266 1.14 17.32 -19.52
C LEU A 266 0.39 18.13 -20.59
N PRO A 267 0.95 18.28 -21.81
CA PRO A 267 0.28 19.00 -22.89
C PRO A 267 -1.09 18.40 -23.22
N PRO A 268 -2.08 19.20 -23.69
CA PRO A 268 -3.41 18.70 -24.06
C PRO A 268 -3.39 17.51 -25.02
N GLY A 269 -2.44 17.51 -25.97
CA GLY A 269 -2.18 16.42 -26.93
C GLY A 269 -1.89 15.03 -26.31
N SER A 270 -1.65 14.99 -25.00
CA SER A 270 -1.44 13.74 -24.26
C SER A 270 -2.76 13.00 -24.01
N TRP A 271 -3.90 13.70 -24.03
CA TRP A 271 -5.21 13.07 -23.86
C TRP A 271 -5.52 12.11 -25.01
N GLU A 272 -5.16 12.47 -26.24
CA GLU A 272 -5.32 11.62 -27.41
C GLU A 272 -4.41 10.38 -27.38
N SER A 273 -3.38 10.37 -26.54
CA SER A 273 -2.46 9.23 -26.39
C SER A 273 -2.79 8.35 -25.18
N PHE A 274 -3.34 8.95 -24.12
CA PHE A 274 -3.50 8.30 -22.82
C PHE A 274 -4.92 8.35 -22.25
N GLY A 275 -5.90 8.87 -22.99
CA GLY A 275 -7.31 8.89 -22.58
C GLY A 275 -7.87 7.49 -22.27
N PRO A 276 -9.03 7.40 -21.59
CA PRO A 276 -9.64 6.12 -21.19
C PRO A 276 -9.91 5.18 -22.39
N ASP A 277 -10.16 5.72 -23.58
CA ASP A 277 -10.41 4.95 -24.80
C ASP A 277 -9.16 4.26 -25.38
N LYS A 278 -7.97 4.51 -24.82
CA LYS A 278 -6.71 4.01 -25.36
C LYS A 278 -6.43 2.59 -24.88
N HIS A 279 -6.01 1.75 -25.83
CA HIS A 279 -5.92 0.30 -25.66
C HIS A 279 -5.21 -0.10 -24.37
N ILE A 280 -5.86 -1.03 -23.68
CA ILE A 280 -5.35 -1.71 -22.51
C ILE A 280 -4.90 -3.08 -23.03
N HIS A 281 -3.60 -3.35 -22.96
CA HIS A 281 -3.13 -4.72 -23.10
C HIS A 281 -3.56 -5.52 -21.88
N THR A 282 -4.70 -6.18 -21.98
CA THR A 282 -5.16 -7.13 -20.95
C THR A 282 -4.45 -8.46 -21.17
N TYR A 283 -3.81 -8.96 -20.12
CA TYR A 283 -3.37 -10.35 -20.12
C TYR A 283 -4.60 -11.20 -19.86
N GLN A 284 -5.09 -11.86 -20.90
CA GLN A 284 -6.44 -12.42 -20.88
C GLN A 284 -6.63 -13.66 -20.00
N ASN A 285 -5.57 -14.26 -19.41
CA ASN A 285 -5.71 -15.48 -18.61
C ASN A 285 -4.64 -15.56 -17.50
N TRP A 286 -4.84 -14.88 -16.37
CA TRP A 286 -4.02 -15.14 -15.19
C TRP A 286 -4.27 -16.56 -14.68
N PRO A 287 -3.24 -17.27 -14.15
CA PRO A 287 -3.44 -18.54 -13.46
C PRO A 287 -4.51 -18.43 -12.37
N GLU A 288 -5.43 -19.39 -12.34
CA GLU A 288 -6.54 -19.45 -11.36
C GLU A 288 -6.04 -19.34 -9.90
N GLU A 289 -4.87 -19.91 -9.60
CA GLU A 289 -4.24 -19.80 -8.28
C GLU A 289 -3.97 -18.35 -7.86
N LEU A 290 -3.59 -17.47 -8.80
CA LEU A 290 -3.36 -16.05 -8.53
C LEU A 290 -4.67 -15.30 -8.31
N GLU A 291 -5.72 -15.62 -9.06
CA GLU A 291 -7.05 -15.04 -8.85
C GLU A 291 -7.61 -15.43 -7.48
N GLN A 292 -7.49 -16.71 -7.11
CA GLN A 292 -7.91 -17.21 -5.81
C GLN A 292 -7.06 -16.66 -4.65
N SER A 293 -5.79 -16.30 -4.91
CA SER A 293 -4.88 -15.77 -3.88
C SER A 293 -5.39 -14.50 -3.22
N VAL A 294 -6.20 -13.70 -3.93
CA VAL A 294 -6.74 -12.42 -3.43
C VAL A 294 -7.51 -12.59 -2.13
N SER A 295 -8.23 -13.71 -1.98
CA SER A 295 -9.04 -14.03 -0.80
C SER A 295 -8.23 -14.16 0.50
N ARG A 296 -6.89 -14.27 0.40
CA ARG A 296 -5.98 -14.38 1.56
C ARG A 296 -5.62 -13.02 2.16
N TYR A 297 -5.99 -11.92 1.49
CA TYR A 297 -5.63 -10.56 1.90
C TYR A 297 -6.86 -9.78 2.39
N PRO A 298 -6.66 -8.74 3.20
CA PRO A 298 -7.75 -7.88 3.63
C PRO A 298 -8.47 -7.25 2.44
N SER A 299 -9.80 -7.16 2.52
CA SER A 299 -10.55 -6.23 1.67
C SER A 299 -10.19 -4.77 2.00
N LEU A 300 -10.58 -3.82 1.15
CA LEU A 300 -10.40 -2.39 1.44
C LEU A 300 -10.98 -1.98 2.79
N ASP A 301 -12.21 -2.39 3.11
CA ASP A 301 -12.85 -2.04 4.39
C ASP A 301 -12.14 -2.68 5.59
N GLN A 302 -11.58 -3.88 5.41
CA GLN A 302 -10.74 -4.48 6.43
C GLN A 302 -9.45 -3.69 6.57
N ALA A 303 -8.74 -3.37 5.48
CA ALA A 303 -7.52 -2.59 5.50
C ALA A 303 -7.70 -1.20 6.15
N ARG A 304 -8.83 -0.52 5.90
CA ARG A 304 -9.22 0.72 6.60
C ARG A 304 -9.19 0.55 8.11
N ARG A 305 -9.85 -0.51 8.61
CA ARG A 305 -9.84 -0.84 10.04
C ARG A 305 -8.42 -1.14 10.53
N ILE A 306 -7.59 -1.84 9.75
CA ILE A 306 -6.20 -2.09 10.13
C ILE A 306 -5.45 -0.77 10.36
N VAL A 307 -5.65 0.23 9.51
CA VAL A 307 -5.04 1.55 9.64
C VAL A 307 -5.60 2.30 10.85
N GLU A 308 -6.93 2.27 11.04
CA GLU A 308 -7.62 2.88 12.19
C GLU A 308 -7.21 2.27 13.54
N ALA A 309 -6.79 0.99 13.56
CA ALA A 309 -6.37 0.30 14.78
C ALA A 309 -5.15 0.96 15.46
N GLY A 310 -4.38 1.77 14.72
CA GLY A 310 -3.26 2.53 15.27
C GLY A 310 -2.13 1.65 15.79
N ASN A 311 -1.66 1.93 17.01
CA ASN A 311 -0.47 1.28 17.57
C ASN A 311 -0.78 -0.13 18.10
N LEU A 312 -0.39 -1.15 17.36
CA LEU A 312 -0.56 -2.56 17.73
C LEU A 312 0.73 -3.23 18.24
N SER A 313 1.67 -2.44 18.77
CA SER A 313 2.89 -2.99 19.36
C SER A 313 2.58 -4.00 20.48
N LYS A 314 3.44 -5.01 20.65
CA LYS A 314 3.34 -6.00 21.74
C LYS A 314 3.14 -5.34 23.11
N ALA A 315 3.81 -4.22 23.36
CA ALA A 315 3.66 -3.45 24.60
C ALA A 315 2.22 -2.92 24.77
N ASN A 316 1.65 -2.32 23.72
CA ASN A 316 0.29 -1.79 23.77
C ASN A 316 -0.76 -2.90 23.87
N ILE A 317 -0.61 -4.01 23.13
CA ILE A 317 -1.51 -5.16 23.25
C ILE A 317 -1.44 -5.77 24.66
N THR A 318 -0.25 -5.86 25.26
CA THR A 318 -0.10 -6.33 26.64
C THR A 318 -0.80 -5.41 27.64
N ARG A 319 -0.70 -4.08 27.43
CA ARG A 319 -1.44 -3.09 28.23
C ARG A 319 -2.95 -3.32 28.12
N MET A 320 -3.49 -3.41 26.89
CA MET A 320 -4.91 -3.64 26.64
C MET A 320 -5.43 -4.91 27.33
N ILE A 321 -4.66 -6.00 27.27
CA ILE A 321 -5.04 -7.29 27.90
C ILE A 321 -5.06 -7.17 29.43
N ASN A 322 -4.12 -6.43 30.03
CA ASN A 322 -4.01 -6.34 31.49
C ASN A 322 -4.92 -5.29 32.12
N GLU A 323 -5.12 -4.17 31.43
CA GLU A 323 -5.80 -2.98 31.96
C GLU A 323 -7.19 -2.76 31.35
N GLY A 324 -7.52 -3.48 30.29
CA GLY A 324 -8.71 -3.24 29.49
C GLY A 324 -8.47 -2.23 28.35
N LEU A 325 -9.50 -2.12 27.51
CA LEU A 325 -9.53 -1.20 26.39
C LEU A 325 -9.99 0.19 26.82
N ALA A 326 -9.33 1.23 26.30
CA ALA A 326 -9.79 2.61 26.38
C ALA A 326 -11.07 2.82 25.55
N SER A 327 -11.78 3.94 25.76
CA SER A 327 -13.07 4.20 25.13
C SER A 327 -13.04 4.31 23.61
N ASP A 328 -11.89 4.73 23.07
CA ASP A 328 -11.59 4.89 21.64
C ASP A 328 -10.99 3.63 21.00
N GLU A 329 -10.63 2.63 21.81
CA GLU A 329 -10.06 1.36 21.32
C GLU A 329 -11.17 0.36 20.96
N LEU A 330 -11.33 0.12 19.67
CA LEU A 330 -12.40 -0.72 19.13
C LEU A 330 -11.97 -2.20 19.04
N PRO A 331 -12.54 -3.13 19.83
CA PRO A 331 -12.12 -4.53 19.86
C PRO A 331 -12.16 -5.23 18.50
N GLU A 332 -13.21 -4.96 17.71
CA GLU A 332 -13.42 -5.54 16.38
C GLU A 332 -12.38 -5.09 15.37
N VAL A 333 -11.90 -3.85 15.50
CA VAL A 333 -10.87 -3.25 14.66
C VAL A 333 -9.52 -3.86 15.00
N ILE A 334 -9.19 -3.93 16.29
CA ILE A 334 -7.94 -4.51 16.79
C ILE A 334 -7.85 -6.01 16.46
N LEU A 335 -8.93 -6.77 16.63
CA LEU A 335 -8.98 -8.20 16.26
C LEU A 335 -8.66 -8.43 14.80
N GLN A 336 -9.29 -7.65 13.90
CA GLN A 336 -9.06 -7.78 12.46
C GLN A 336 -7.64 -7.36 12.09
N ALA A 337 -7.12 -6.29 12.68
CA ALA A 337 -5.78 -5.81 12.41
C ALA A 337 -4.70 -6.80 12.84
N LEU A 338 -4.79 -7.34 14.06
CA LEU A 338 -3.85 -8.34 14.55
C LEU A 338 -3.90 -9.63 13.74
N PHE A 339 -5.10 -10.07 13.30
CA PHE A 339 -5.24 -11.29 12.50
C PHE A 339 -4.36 -11.28 11.25
N TYR A 340 -4.23 -10.12 10.60
CA TYR A 340 -3.42 -9.96 9.38
C TYR A 340 -1.96 -9.54 9.64
N GLN A 341 -1.67 -8.85 10.75
CA GLN A 341 -0.33 -8.32 11.03
C GLN A 341 0.53 -9.20 11.96
N ASP A 342 -0.04 -9.76 13.02
CA ASP A 342 0.67 -10.59 14.00
C ASP A 342 -0.29 -11.61 14.60
N TYR A 343 -0.29 -12.81 14.00
CA TYR A 343 -1.18 -13.88 14.40
C TYR A 343 -0.94 -14.35 15.85
N ASN A 344 0.28 -14.22 16.39
CA ASN A 344 0.55 -14.61 17.79
C ASN A 344 -0.08 -13.60 18.76
N LEU A 345 0.06 -12.30 18.50
CA LEU A 345 -0.63 -11.27 19.28
C LEU A 345 -2.15 -11.37 19.11
N PHE A 346 -2.62 -11.68 17.90
CA PHE A 346 -4.04 -11.95 17.64
C PHE A 346 -4.60 -13.04 18.56
N ILE A 347 -3.94 -14.21 18.67
CA ILE A 347 -4.44 -15.29 19.52
C ILE A 347 -4.54 -14.85 20.98
N ASN A 348 -3.55 -14.14 21.50
CA ASN A 348 -3.57 -13.65 22.88
C ASN A 348 -4.71 -12.65 23.10
N PHE A 349 -4.89 -11.71 22.17
CA PHE A 349 -5.96 -10.72 22.24
C PHE A 349 -7.35 -11.35 22.06
N ALA A 350 -7.50 -12.30 21.14
CA ALA A 350 -8.75 -13.04 20.92
C ALA A 350 -9.15 -13.83 22.17
N ARG A 351 -8.20 -14.43 22.88
CA ARG A 351 -8.45 -15.08 24.17
C ARG A 351 -8.95 -14.09 25.22
N PHE A 352 -8.31 -12.94 25.34
CA PHE A 352 -8.77 -11.87 26.22
C PHE A 352 -10.22 -11.43 25.91
N ILE A 353 -10.51 -11.11 24.65
CA ILE A 353 -11.87 -10.72 24.20
C ILE A 353 -12.90 -11.81 24.48
N THR A 354 -12.52 -13.08 24.36
CA THR A 354 -13.46 -14.18 24.55
C THR A 354 -13.77 -14.47 26.02
N HIS A 355 -12.82 -14.26 26.92
CA HIS A 355 -13.00 -14.47 28.36
C HIS A 355 -13.75 -13.31 29.02
N GLU A 356 -13.39 -12.07 28.70
CA GLU A 356 -13.96 -10.90 29.36
C GLU A 356 -15.43 -10.67 28.97
N SER A 357 -16.29 -10.54 29.98
CA SER A 357 -17.74 -10.37 29.78
C SER A 357 -18.08 -9.04 29.10
N ALA A 358 -17.27 -8.00 29.35
CA ALA A 358 -17.41 -6.67 28.75
C ALA A 358 -17.34 -6.70 27.21
N TYR A 359 -16.70 -7.71 26.62
CA TYR A 359 -16.50 -7.83 25.16
C TYR A 359 -17.31 -8.97 24.52
N ALA A 360 -18.33 -9.48 25.21
CA ALA A 360 -19.12 -10.63 24.75
C ALA A 360 -19.66 -10.48 23.31
N ARG A 361 -20.02 -9.25 22.90
CA ARG A 361 -20.51 -8.94 21.54
C ARG A 361 -19.49 -9.22 20.42
N HIS A 362 -18.20 -9.34 20.75
CA HIS A 362 -17.12 -9.57 19.79
C HIS A 362 -16.63 -11.03 19.74
N ARG A 363 -17.16 -11.91 20.60
CA ARG A 363 -16.78 -13.34 20.66
C ARG A 363 -16.94 -14.05 19.32
N ALA A 364 -18.07 -13.86 18.65
CA ALA A 364 -18.34 -14.48 17.37
C ALA A 364 -17.36 -14.04 16.28
N LEU A 365 -16.87 -12.79 16.31
CA LEU A 365 -15.83 -12.32 15.40
C LEU A 365 -14.49 -13.01 15.70
N ALA A 366 -14.08 -13.05 16.98
CA ALA A 366 -12.84 -13.73 17.38
C ALA A 366 -12.84 -15.21 16.97
N PHE A 367 -13.96 -15.93 17.20
CA PHE A 367 -14.13 -17.33 16.78
C PHE A 367 -14.03 -17.49 15.27
N ARG A 368 -14.74 -16.65 14.49
CA ARG A 368 -14.69 -16.71 13.03
C ARG A 368 -13.30 -16.45 12.48
N LEU A 369 -12.55 -15.51 13.05
CA LEU A 369 -11.16 -15.22 12.64
C LEU A 369 -10.21 -16.37 13.02
N MET A 370 -10.30 -16.91 14.24
CA MET A 370 -9.50 -18.07 14.66
C MET A 370 -9.76 -19.28 13.75
N ALA A 371 -11.01 -19.53 13.37
CA ALA A 371 -11.41 -20.65 12.52
C ALA A 371 -10.93 -20.57 11.05
N GLN A 372 -10.28 -19.48 10.64
CA GLN A 372 -9.69 -19.35 9.30
C GLN A 372 -8.34 -20.06 9.20
N ASN A 373 -7.57 -20.11 10.31
CA ASN A 373 -6.22 -20.67 10.32
C ASN A 373 -6.13 -21.81 11.33
N ARG A 374 -5.93 -23.04 10.84
CA ARG A 374 -5.76 -24.21 11.69
C ARG A 374 -4.37 -24.21 12.32
N THR A 375 -4.32 -24.04 13.64
CA THR A 375 -3.05 -24.06 14.40
C THR A 375 -3.23 -24.82 15.71
N PRO A 376 -2.17 -25.40 16.30
CA PRO A 376 -2.27 -26.08 17.60
C PRO A 376 -2.83 -25.17 18.71
N GLN A 377 -2.61 -23.86 18.63
CA GLN A 377 -3.12 -22.91 19.62
C GLN A 377 -4.63 -22.69 19.50
N VAL A 378 -5.16 -22.69 18.26
CA VAL A 378 -6.60 -22.60 17.98
C VAL A 378 -7.29 -23.91 18.30
N ASP A 379 -6.69 -25.06 17.96
CA ASP A 379 -7.19 -26.38 18.33
C ASP A 379 -7.38 -26.49 19.85
N ALA A 380 -6.36 -26.11 20.63
CA ALA A 380 -6.44 -26.11 22.08
C ALA A 380 -7.52 -25.16 22.61
N PHE A 381 -7.67 -23.97 22.01
CA PHE A 381 -8.70 -23.00 22.40
C PHE A 381 -10.11 -23.54 22.16
N PHE A 382 -10.36 -24.13 20.99
CA PHE A 382 -11.67 -24.68 20.65
C PHE A 382 -12.00 -25.95 21.42
N LEU A 383 -11.02 -26.80 21.72
CA LEU A 383 -11.22 -27.94 22.61
C LEU A 383 -11.56 -27.50 24.04
N ASP A 384 -10.87 -26.49 24.57
CA ASP A 384 -11.18 -25.92 25.88
C ASP A 384 -12.59 -25.32 25.91
N PHE A 385 -12.99 -24.59 24.85
CA PHE A 385 -14.35 -24.11 24.69
C PHE A 385 -15.37 -25.26 24.67
N ALA A 386 -15.12 -26.35 23.94
CA ALA A 386 -16.01 -27.50 23.87
C ALA A 386 -16.20 -28.21 25.22
N ILE A 387 -15.17 -28.19 26.08
CA ILE A 387 -15.21 -28.81 27.42
C ILE A 387 -15.99 -27.93 28.40
N ASN A 388 -15.85 -26.60 28.28
CA ASN A 388 -16.35 -25.64 29.27
C ASN A 388 -17.67 -24.95 28.87
N ASP A 389 -18.09 -25.02 27.60
CA ASP A 389 -19.35 -24.44 27.13
C ASP A 389 -20.45 -25.50 27.21
N ASP A 390 -21.44 -25.30 28.09
CA ASP A 390 -22.61 -26.17 28.25
C ASP A 390 -23.60 -26.08 27.06
N GLY A 391 -23.15 -25.64 25.89
CA GLY A 391 -23.97 -25.42 24.70
C GLY A 391 -24.84 -24.17 24.76
N GLU A 392 -24.56 -23.25 25.70
CA GLU A 392 -25.33 -22.01 25.89
C GLU A 392 -25.13 -21.01 24.73
N ARG A 393 -24.13 -21.23 23.88
CA ARG A 393 -23.74 -20.30 22.80
C ARG A 393 -23.73 -21.00 21.44
N PRO A 394 -24.91 -21.35 20.89
CA PRO A 394 -25.03 -22.20 19.70
C PRO A 394 -24.34 -21.63 18.46
N GLU A 395 -24.24 -20.31 18.34
CA GLU A 395 -23.49 -19.66 17.26
C GLU A 395 -21.99 -19.99 17.32
N LEU A 396 -21.39 -19.93 18.52
CA LEU A 396 -19.97 -20.22 18.72
C LEU A 396 -19.69 -21.72 18.56
N THR A 397 -20.57 -22.57 19.11
CA THR A 397 -20.52 -24.03 18.93
C THR A 397 -20.54 -24.39 17.44
N LYS A 398 -21.40 -23.76 16.65
CA LYS A 398 -21.46 -24.00 15.20
C LYS A 398 -20.15 -23.64 14.49
N ILE A 399 -19.55 -22.49 14.81
CA ILE A 399 -18.27 -22.07 14.20
C ILE A 399 -17.17 -23.08 14.53
N MET A 400 -17.11 -23.55 15.77
CA MET A 400 -16.18 -24.57 16.22
C MET A 400 -16.40 -25.92 15.52
N ASP A 401 -17.64 -26.38 15.44
CA ASP A 401 -17.98 -27.63 14.74
C ASP A 401 -17.57 -27.58 13.28
N ASP A 402 -17.87 -26.47 12.60
CA ASP A 402 -17.49 -26.26 11.21
C ASP A 402 -15.97 -26.19 11.03
N TYR A 403 -15.22 -25.68 12.02
CA TYR A 403 -13.76 -25.72 12.03
C TYR A 403 -13.21 -27.15 12.07
N PHE A 404 -13.73 -28.02 12.94
CA PHE A 404 -13.26 -29.41 13.03
C PHE A 404 -13.74 -30.31 11.88
N ARG A 405 -14.79 -29.90 11.15
CA ARG A 405 -15.26 -30.58 9.94
C ARG A 405 -14.41 -30.32 8.70
N LYS A 406 -13.64 -29.22 8.67
CA LYS A 406 -12.74 -28.95 7.56
C LYS A 406 -11.61 -30.00 7.55
N PRO A 407 -11.32 -30.62 6.39
CA PRO A 407 -10.32 -31.68 6.28
C PRO A 407 -8.92 -31.23 6.72
#